data_AF-A0A348XKC2-F1
#
_entry.id   AF-A0A348XKC2-F1
#
_cell.length_a   1.000
_cell.length_b   1.000
_cell.length_c   1.000
_cell.angle_alpha   90.00
_cell.angle_beta   90.00
_cell.angle_gamma   90.00
#
_symmetry.space_group_name_H-M   'P 1'
#
loop_
_entity.id
_entity.type
_entity.pdbx_description
1 polymer ?
#
loop_
_entity_poly.entity_id
_entity_poly.type
_entity_poly.pdbx_seq_one_letter_code
_entity_poly.pdbx_strand_id
1 'polypeptide(L)'
;MDDQDEPAVVFTGGPIEAGLLQGKLADSEIRSFLHNEYMGGLGTTAIGVRVAVRALDLAAALPVVNAFNDARLNEPSDTEDSEIEDGDAPELDVGEPS
;
A
#
# COMPACT_ATOMS: atom_id res chain seq x y z
N MET A 1 19.56 31.68 1.95
CA MET A 1 18.43 30.96 1.32
C MET A 1 18.05 29.90 2.31
N ASP A 2 16.80 29.90 2.77
CA ASP A 2 16.34 29.02 3.83
C ASP A 2 16.16 27.60 3.29
N ASP A 3 17.10 26.70 3.59
CA ASP A 3 17.03 25.27 3.26
C ASP A 3 15.94 24.52 4.07
N GLN A 4 15.09 25.24 4.80
CA GLN A 4 14.08 24.71 5.74
C GLN A 4 12.69 24.50 5.11
N ASP A 5 12.47 24.95 3.88
CA ASP A 5 11.18 24.80 3.18
C ASP A 5 11.13 23.61 2.20
N GLU A 6 12.22 22.86 2.05
CA GLU A 6 12.23 21.71 1.15
C GLU A 6 11.44 20.53 1.75
N PRO A 7 10.47 19.95 1.02
CA PRO A 7 9.70 18.82 1.53
C PRO A 7 10.58 17.58 1.72
N ALA A 8 10.45 16.95 2.89
CA ALA A 8 11.18 15.73 3.22
C ALA A 8 10.41 14.50 2.71
N VAL A 9 11.05 13.69 1.86
CA VAL A 9 10.49 12.40 1.44
C VAL A 9 10.57 11.41 2.60
N VAL A 10 9.41 10.87 2.99
CA VAL A 10 9.29 9.93 4.13
C VAL A 10 8.96 8.51 3.71
N PHE A 11 8.52 8.31 2.47
CA PHE A 11 8.18 6.99 1.94
C PHE A 11 8.35 6.93 0.42
N THR A 12 8.71 5.76 -0.09
CA THR A 12 8.69 5.43 -1.51
C THR A 12 8.18 4.00 -1.66
N GLY A 13 7.14 3.81 -2.48
CA GLY A 13 6.52 2.49 -2.66
C GLY A 13 5.48 2.49 -3.78
N GLY A 14 4.57 1.52 -3.74
CA GLY A 14 3.48 1.46 -4.72
C GLY A 14 2.39 2.52 -4.47
N PRO A 15 1.50 2.79 -5.45
CA PRO A 15 0.44 3.77 -5.30
C PRO A 15 -0.56 3.42 -4.19
N ILE A 16 -0.82 2.12 -3.95
CA ILE A 16 -1.69 1.65 -2.87
C ILE A 16 -1.08 1.98 -1.50
N GLU A 17 0.18 1.59 -1.29
CA GLU A 17 0.89 1.83 -0.02
C GLU A 17 1.05 3.33 0.27
N ALA A 18 1.39 4.11 -0.76
CA ALA A 18 1.50 5.55 -0.65
C ALA A 18 0.16 6.22 -0.31
N GLY A 19 -0.95 5.73 -0.88
CA GLY A 19 -2.29 6.20 -0.55
C GLY A 19 -2.70 5.88 0.89
N LEU A 20 -2.39 4.66 1.36
CA LEU A 20 -2.65 4.26 2.76
C LEU A 20 -1.86 5.11 3.76
N LEU A 21 -0.56 5.32 3.49
CA LEU A 21 0.26 6.18 4.35
C LEU A 21 -0.21 7.63 4.32
N GLN A 22 -0.59 8.17 3.15
CA GLN A 22 -1.16 9.50 3.03
C GLN A 22 -2.42 9.66 3.89
N GLY A 23 -3.31 8.66 3.91
CA GLY A 23 -4.50 8.66 4.76
C GLY A 23 -4.13 8.75 6.24
N LYS A 24 -3.20 7.92 6.72
CA LYS A 24 -2.74 7.94 8.12
C LYS A 24 -2.09 9.27 8.52
N LEU A 25 -1.34 9.89 7.62
CA LEU A 25 -0.76 11.22 7.85
C LEU A 25 -1.87 12.28 7.94
N ALA A 26 -2.88 12.21 7.06
CA ALA A 26 -4.02 13.13 7.09
C ALA A 26 -4.86 12.99 8.37
N ASP A 27 -5.07 11.76 8.87
CA ASP A 27 -5.73 11.50 10.17
C ASP A 27 -4.98 12.12 11.35
N SER A 28 -3.67 12.31 11.19
CA SER A 28 -2.78 12.97 12.17
C SER A 28 -2.63 14.47 11.92
N GLU A 29 -3.48 15.06 11.07
CA GLU A 29 -3.44 16.47 10.63
C GLU A 29 -2.14 16.88 9.91
N ILE A 30 -1.35 15.91 9.43
CA ILE A 30 -0.10 16.13 8.71
C ILE A 30 -0.37 16.19 7.22
N ARG A 31 -0.06 17.34 6.61
CA ARG A 31 -0.15 17.50 5.16
C ARG A 31 1.00 16.80 4.46
N SER A 32 0.65 15.99 3.46
CA SER A 32 1.62 15.28 2.61
C SER A 32 1.39 15.56 1.13
N PHE A 33 2.44 15.34 0.34
CA PHE A 33 2.48 15.49 -1.10
C PHE A 33 2.82 14.15 -1.73
N LEU A 34 2.12 13.80 -2.81
CA LEU A 34 2.42 12.60 -3.60
C LEU A 34 3.16 13.00 -4.87
N HIS A 35 4.25 12.31 -5.15
CA HIS A 35 4.98 12.44 -6.41
C HIS A 35 5.05 11.07 -7.09
N ASN A 36 4.37 10.94 -8.24
CA ASN A 36 4.41 9.73 -9.05
C ASN A 36 5.74 9.68 -9.79
N GLU A 37 6.42 8.56 -9.69
CA GLU A 37 7.67 8.27 -10.39
C GLU A 37 7.47 7.05 -11.28
N TYR A 38 7.76 7.22 -12.57
CA TYR A 38 7.76 6.10 -13.51
C TYR A 38 9.04 5.29 -13.31
N MET A 39 8.91 4.12 -12.69
CA MET A 39 9.98 3.15 -12.53
C MET A 39 9.91 2.18 -13.71
N GLY A 40 10.49 2.60 -14.84
CA GLY A 40 10.48 1.85 -16.09
C GLY A 40 11.71 0.96 -16.27
N GLY A 41 11.48 -0.33 -16.55
CA GLY A 41 12.46 -1.27 -17.12
C GLY A 41 11.88 -1.96 -18.36
N LEU A 42 12.73 -2.59 -19.19
CA LEU A 42 12.32 -3.25 -20.44
C LEU A 42 11.23 -4.31 -20.16
N GLY A 43 9.97 -3.98 -20.46
CA GLY A 43 8.84 -4.91 -20.44
C GLY A 43 7.84 -4.76 -19.28
N THR A 44 8.13 -3.96 -18.24
CA THR A 44 7.18 -3.65 -17.17
C THR A 44 7.30 -2.18 -16.74
N THR A 45 6.17 -1.46 -16.76
CA THR A 45 6.07 -0.12 -16.18
C THR A 45 5.56 -0.27 -14.76
N ALA A 46 6.45 -0.12 -13.77
CA ALA A 46 6.03 0.05 -12.39
C ALA A 46 5.83 1.54 -12.12
N ILE A 47 4.73 1.90 -11.45
CA ILE A 47 4.52 3.27 -10.96
C ILE A 47 4.95 3.26 -9.50
N GLY A 48 6.07 3.91 -9.20
CA GLY A 48 6.45 4.25 -7.83
C GLY A 48 5.78 5.54 -7.42
N VAL A 49 5.52 5.70 -6.13
CA VAL A 49 5.00 6.95 -5.55
C VAL A 49 5.85 7.30 -4.34
N ARG A 50 6.34 8.54 -4.33
CA ARG A 50 7.01 9.15 -3.18
C ARG A 50 6.00 9.94 -2.37
N VAL A 51 6.01 9.75 -1.06
CA VAL A 51 5.24 10.58 -0.12
C VAL A 51 6.22 11.51 0.58
N ALA A 52 5.95 12.81 0.50
CA ALA A 52 6.74 13.84 1.17
C ALA A 52 5.88 14.65 2.13
N VAL A 53 6.48 15.18 3.19
CA VAL A 53 5.86 16.10 4.16
C VAL A 53 6.68 17.38 4.23
N ARG A 54 6.13 18.44 4.81
CA ARG A 54 6.93 19.65 5.09
C ARG A 54 8.02 19.31 6.11
N ALA A 55 9.21 19.91 5.98
CA ALA A 55 10.32 19.65 6.91
C ALA A 55 9.92 19.91 8.38
N LEU A 56 9.12 20.94 8.64
CA LEU A 56 8.62 21.26 9.99
C LEU A 56 7.68 20.19 10.58
N ASP A 57 7.00 19.41 9.73
CA ASP A 57 6.09 18.33 10.15
C ASP A 57 6.82 16.98 10.24
N LEU A 58 8.09 16.90 9.83
CA LEU A 58 8.84 15.64 9.73
C LEU A 58 8.88 14.90 11.07
N ALA A 59 9.18 15.61 12.16
CA ALA A 59 9.25 15.01 13.50
C ALA A 59 7.89 14.39 13.93
N ALA A 60 6.77 15.01 13.54
CA ALA A 60 5.43 14.48 13.82
C ALA A 60 5.04 13.34 12.86
N ALA A 61 5.56 13.36 11.63
CA ALA A 61 5.32 12.31 10.63
C ALA A 61 6.06 11.00 10.93
N LEU A 62 7.27 11.08 11.51
CA LEU A 62 8.13 9.91 11.76
C LEU A 62 7.42 8.79 12.55
N PRO A 63 6.73 9.04 13.68
CA PRO A 63 5.98 8.00 14.39
C PRO A 63 4.92 7.31 13.53
N VAL A 64 4.19 8.06 12.70
CA VAL A 64 3.13 7.52 11.82
C VAL A 64 3.74 6.63 10.74
N VAL A 65 4.84 7.09 10.13
CA VAL A 65 5.59 6.35 9.10
C VAL A 65 6.19 5.07 9.67
N ASN A 66 6.79 5.13 10.87
CA ASN A 66 7.35 3.97 11.54
C ASN A 66 6.27 2.93 11.86
N ALA A 67 5.15 3.35 12.45
CA ALA A 67 4.02 2.46 12.73
C ALA A 67 3.44 1.81 11.45
N PHE A 68 3.40 2.55 10.35
CA PHE A 68 3.00 2.02 9.05
C PHE A 68 3.98 0.94 8.54
N ASN A 69 5.28 1.21 8.59
CA ASN A 69 6.31 0.25 8.17
C ASN A 69 6.32 -1.01 9.05
N ASP A 70 6.14 -0.85 10.37
CA ASP A 70 6.08 -1.97 11.30
C ASP A 70 4.85 -2.85 11.05
N ALA A 71 3.69 -2.23 10.80
CA ALA A 71 2.46 -2.98 10.47
C ALA A 71 2.62 -3.76 9.16
N ARG A 72 3.23 -3.16 8.14
CA ARG A 72 3.53 -3.82 6.86
C ARG A 72 4.47 -5.01 7.01
N LEU A 73 5.50 -4.89 7.85
CA LEU A 73 6.48 -5.97 8.06
C LEU A 73 5.96 -7.09 8.95
N ASN A 74 4.96 -6.81 9.79
CA ASN A 74 4.36 -7.77 10.71
C ASN A 74 2.94 -8.20 10.31
N GLU A 75 2.47 -7.88 9.10
CA GLU A 75 1.26 -8.51 8.58
C GLU A 75 1.50 -10.03 8.61
N PRO A 76 0.66 -10.80 9.33
CA PRO A 76 0.78 -12.25 9.31
C PRO A 76 0.73 -12.65 7.84
N SER A 77 1.74 -13.40 7.40
CA SER A 77 1.68 -14.00 6.07
C SER A 77 0.50 -14.93 6.08
N ASP A 78 -0.64 -14.47 5.57
CA ASP A 78 -1.85 -15.26 5.30
C ASP A 78 -1.48 -16.30 4.23
N THR A 79 -0.76 -17.31 4.70
CA THR A 79 -0.65 -18.63 4.09
C THR A 79 -1.57 -19.52 4.92
N GLU A 80 -2.80 -19.06 5.17
CA GLU A 80 -3.87 -19.98 5.51
C GLU A 80 -4.22 -20.71 4.21
N ASP A 81 -3.74 -21.95 4.17
CA ASP A 81 -4.14 -23.04 3.29
C ASP A 81 -5.51 -22.77 2.65
N SER A 82 -5.52 -22.49 1.35
CA SER A 82 -6.70 -22.82 0.56
C SER A 82 -6.81 -24.33 0.51
N GLU A 83 -7.40 -24.94 1.54
CA GLU A 83 -8.03 -26.24 1.40
C GLU A 83 -9.14 -26.08 0.35
N ILE A 84 -8.81 -26.39 -0.89
CA ILE A 84 -9.81 -26.61 -1.92
C ILE A 84 -10.49 -27.92 -1.51
N GLU A 85 -11.66 -27.84 -0.88
CA GLU A 85 -12.58 -28.99 -0.80
C GLU A 85 -13.03 -29.31 -2.23
N ASP A 86 -12.27 -30.18 -2.89
CA ASP A 86 -12.66 -30.85 -4.11
C ASP A 86 -13.68 -31.93 -3.72
N GLY A 87 -14.96 -31.56 -3.63
CA GLY A 87 -16.01 -32.53 -3.31
C GLY A 87 -17.36 -31.92 -2.99
N ASP A 88 -18.16 -31.64 -4.01
CA ASP A 88 -19.41 -32.37 -4.31
C ASP A 88 -20.11 -31.65 -5.48
N ALA A 89 -19.86 -32.13 -6.70
CA ALA A 89 -20.65 -31.70 -7.85
C ALA A 89 -22.03 -32.37 -7.72
N PRO A 90 -23.14 -31.62 -7.62
CA PRO A 90 -24.46 -32.23 -7.58
C PRO A 90 -24.70 -33.00 -8.89
N GLU A 91 -24.99 -34.29 -8.78
CA GLU A 91 -25.36 -35.12 -9.93
C GLU A 91 -26.52 -34.45 -10.68
N LEU A 92 -26.30 -34.10 -11.94
CA LEU A 92 -27.36 -33.65 -12.84
C LEU A 92 -28.20 -34.87 -13.21
N ASP A 93 -29.30 -35.07 -12.49
CA ASP A 93 -30.37 -36.00 -12.85
C ASP A 93 -31.05 -35.52 -14.15
N VAL A 94 -30.59 -36.03 -15.28
CA VAL A 94 -31.24 -35.86 -16.58
C VAL A 94 -32.31 -36.93 -16.70
N GLY A 95 -33.48 -36.66 -16.13
CA GLY A 95 -34.65 -37.54 -16.25
C GLY A 95 -34.95 -37.90 -17.70
N GLU A 96 -35.00 -39.21 -17.99
CA GLU A 96 -35.37 -39.80 -19.28
C GLU A 96 -36.79 -39.39 -19.70
N PRO A 97 -37.02 -38.90 -20.93
CA PRO A 97 -38.36 -38.74 -21.44
C PRO A 97 -38.89 -40.08 -22.00
N SER A 98 -39.96 -40.61 -21.39
CA SER A 98 -40.83 -41.66 -21.96
C SER A 98 -42.14 -41.08 -22.47
#